data_AF-A0A542I3W2-F1
#
_entry.id   AF-A0A542I3W2-F1
#
_cell.length_a   1.000
_cell.length_b   1.000
_cell.length_c   1.000
_cell.angle_alpha   90.00
_cell.angle_beta   90.00
_cell.angle_gamma   90.00
#
_symmetry.space_group_name_H-M   'P 1'
#
loop_
_entity.id
_entity.type
_entity.pdbx_description
1 polymer ?
#
loop_
_entity_poly.entity_id
_entity_poly.type
_entity_poly.pdbx_seq_one_letter_code
_entity_poly.pdbx_strand_id
1 'polypeptide(L)'
;MSNLIPSGALRRMLLPPTYGRHVTSATEFTILSVEVWASGLVVNIHLPSDDAPEPRLILQDHFGTEYTLQESATVGSRNLQVFAPSVPPGTRSLTIRSADDSDGRPVVTFAVPLMAVPEAPDGSGAAVRDDVAETGSESYQPDLRRPA
;
A
#
# COMPACT_ATOMS: atom_id res chain seq x y z
N MET A 1 -2.32 11.13 18.60
CA MET A 1 -2.52 9.94 17.77
C MET A 1 -1.74 10.17 16.50
N SER A 2 -0.64 9.45 16.32
CA SER A 2 0.10 9.48 15.06
C SER A 2 -0.78 8.89 13.96
N ASN A 3 -0.84 9.54 12.80
CA ASN A 3 -1.53 8.98 11.63
C ASN A 3 -0.67 7.83 11.10
N LEU A 4 -0.95 6.61 11.55
CA LEU A 4 -0.28 5.37 11.13
C LEU A 4 -0.51 5.01 9.66
N ILE A 5 -1.45 5.68 9.00
CA ILE A 5 -1.72 5.49 7.59
C ILE A 5 -0.68 6.27 6.80
N PRO A 6 0.16 5.61 5.97
CA PRO A 6 1.11 6.29 5.11
C PRO A 6 0.37 7.29 4.22
N SER A 7 0.98 8.45 3.96
CA SER A 7 0.37 9.46 3.10
C SER A 7 0.26 8.99 1.64
N GLY A 8 -0.70 9.56 0.90
CA GLY A 8 -0.91 9.25 -0.52
C GLY A 8 -1.86 8.06 -0.76
N ALA A 9 -1.97 7.63 -2.01
CA ALA A 9 -2.96 6.64 -2.43
C ALA A 9 -2.48 5.20 -2.14
N LEU A 10 -3.41 4.36 -1.67
CA LEU A 10 -3.23 2.90 -1.67
C LEU A 10 -3.18 2.40 -3.12
N ARG A 11 -2.05 1.83 -3.53
CA ARG A 11 -1.83 1.30 -4.88
C ARG A 11 -2.27 -0.15 -5.00
N ARG A 12 -1.99 -0.95 -3.97
CA ARG A 12 -2.29 -2.39 -3.98
C ARG A 12 -2.42 -2.93 -2.57
N MET A 13 -3.29 -3.92 -2.39
CA MET A 13 -3.26 -4.81 -1.24
C MET A 13 -2.80 -6.19 -1.70
N LEU A 14 -1.80 -6.73 -1.02
CA LEU A 14 -1.23 -8.06 -1.21
C LEU A 14 -1.75 -8.95 -0.08
N LEU A 15 -2.37 -10.06 -0.44
CA LEU A 15 -2.88 -11.04 0.51
C LEU A 15 -1.96 -12.26 0.50
N PRO A 16 -1.72 -12.88 1.67
CA PRO A 16 -0.90 -14.07 1.73
C PRO A 16 -1.63 -15.21 1.00
N PRO A 17 -0.90 -16.12 0.33
CA PRO A 17 -1.52 -17.28 -0.32
C PRO A 17 -2.25 -18.18 0.68
N THR A 18 -1.78 -18.18 1.94
CA THR A 18 -2.40 -18.85 3.07
C THR A 18 -2.22 -18.00 4.33
N TYR A 19 -3.27 -17.89 5.15
CA TYR A 19 -3.18 -17.25 6.46
C TYR A 19 -2.57 -18.24 7.46
N GLY A 20 -1.25 -18.24 7.55
CA GLY A 20 -0.48 -19.09 8.43
C GLY A 20 -0.22 -18.45 9.79
N ARG A 21 -0.28 -19.28 10.84
CA ARG A 21 0.15 -18.89 12.17
C ARG A 21 1.67 -19.05 12.28
N HIS A 22 2.35 -17.99 12.70
CA HIS A 22 3.79 -17.94 12.86
C HIS A 22 4.11 -17.80 14.35
N VAL A 23 4.97 -18.67 14.85
CA VAL A 23 5.43 -18.66 16.24
C VAL A 23 6.93 -18.39 16.19
N THR A 24 7.37 -17.40 16.98
CA THR A 24 8.77 -17.03 17.19
C THR A 24 9.11 -17.15 18.66
N SER A 25 10.37 -16.91 19.02
CA SER A 25 10.79 -16.80 20.42
C SER A 25 10.12 -15.65 21.18
N ALA A 26 9.63 -14.61 20.49
CA ALA A 26 9.02 -13.44 21.10
C ALA A 26 7.49 -13.50 21.17
N THR A 27 6.84 -13.94 20.08
CA THR A 27 5.37 -13.86 19.98
C THR A 27 4.80 -14.86 18.97
N GLU A 28 3.48 -14.98 18.98
CA GLU A 28 2.71 -15.63 17.92
C GLU A 28 2.02 -14.54 17.09
N PHE A 29 1.94 -14.73 15.77
CA PHE A 29 1.23 -13.79 14.92
C PHE A 29 0.78 -14.42 13.60
N THR A 30 -0.12 -13.74 12.89
CA THR A 30 -0.51 -14.07 11.51
C THR A 30 -0.40 -12.81 10.66
N ILE A 31 0.28 -12.90 9.51
CA ILE A 31 0.26 -11.81 8.53
C ILE A 31 -1.07 -11.85 7.79
N LEU A 32 -1.78 -10.73 7.74
CA LEU A 32 -3.08 -10.61 7.07
C LEU A 32 -2.96 -9.98 5.69
N SER A 33 -2.14 -8.95 5.57
CA SER A 33 -1.92 -8.27 4.30
C SER A 33 -0.63 -7.46 4.32
N VAL A 34 -0.17 -7.13 3.12
CA VAL A 34 0.75 -6.02 2.89
C VAL A 34 0.04 -5.01 1.99
N GLU A 35 -0.14 -3.81 2.50
CA GLU A 35 -0.69 -2.68 1.75
C GLU A 35 0.45 -1.86 1.16
N VAL A 36 0.41 -1.68 -0.15
CA VAL A 36 1.38 -0.89 -0.91
C VAL A 36 0.79 0.49 -1.12
N TRP A 37 1.29 1.46 -0.38
CA TRP A 37 0.91 2.87 -0.46
C TRP A 37 1.89 3.65 -1.33
N ALA A 38 1.51 4.85 -1.76
CA ALA A 38 2.40 5.69 -2.55
C ALA A 38 3.68 6.10 -1.79
N SER A 39 3.58 6.30 -0.48
CA SER A 39 4.69 6.71 0.40
C SER A 39 5.41 5.56 1.10
N GLY A 40 4.81 4.37 1.18
CA GLY A 40 5.38 3.26 1.95
C GLY A 40 4.60 1.96 1.85
N LEU A 41 4.84 1.08 2.82
CA LEU A 41 4.23 -0.23 2.96
C LEU A 41 3.61 -0.34 4.35
N VAL A 42 2.45 -0.97 4.47
CA VAL A 42 1.87 -1.33 5.77
C VAL A 42 1.70 -2.83 5.84
N VAL A 43 2.32 -3.47 6.82
CA VAL A 43 2.08 -4.88 7.14
C VAL A 43 0.98 -4.93 8.19
N ASN A 44 -0.12 -5.61 7.87
CA ASN A 44 -1.24 -5.82 8.79
C ASN A 44 -1.13 -7.19 9.45
N ILE A 45 -1.10 -7.20 10.77
CA ILE A 45 -0.72 -8.35 11.58
C ILE A 45 -1.83 -8.63 12.60
N HIS A 46 -2.19 -9.90 12.73
CA HIS A 46 -2.98 -10.37 13.87
C HIS A 46 -2.07 -10.90 14.97
N LEU A 47 -2.30 -10.44 16.19
CA LEU A 47 -1.69 -10.94 17.41
C LEU A 47 -2.69 -11.84 18.19
N PRO A 48 -2.22 -12.76 19.04
CA PRO A 48 -3.09 -13.65 19.82
C PRO A 48 -3.90 -12.90 20.89
N SER A 49 -3.41 -11.75 21.34
CA SER A 49 -4.05 -10.87 22.33
C SER A 49 -3.57 -9.43 22.19
N ASP A 50 -4.25 -8.51 22.84
CA ASP A 50 -3.98 -7.07 22.78
C ASP A 50 -2.67 -6.66 23.48
N ASP A 51 -2.19 -7.50 24.40
CA ASP A 51 -0.95 -7.33 25.18
C ASP A 51 0.22 -8.16 24.64
N ALA A 52 0.01 -8.91 23.56
CA ALA A 52 1.05 -9.72 22.96
C ALA A 52 2.21 -8.85 22.43
N PRO A 53 3.48 -9.30 22.57
CA PRO A 53 4.61 -8.56 22.01
C PRO A 53 4.48 -8.39 20.49
N GLU A 54 4.91 -7.23 19.99
CA GLU A 54 4.93 -6.95 18.55
C GLU A 54 6.06 -7.75 17.89
N PRO A 55 5.78 -8.48 16.80
CA PRO A 55 6.82 -9.24 16.10
C PRO A 55 7.79 -8.31 15.39
N ARG A 56 9.08 -8.60 15.42
CA ARG A 56 10.05 -7.85 14.61
C ARG A 56 10.12 -8.47 13.22
N LEU A 57 9.86 -7.66 12.20
CA LEU A 57 9.84 -8.11 10.81
C LEU A 57 10.97 -7.47 10.00
N ILE A 58 11.55 -8.28 9.11
CA ILE A 58 12.37 -7.80 7.98
C ILE A 58 11.52 -7.99 6.73
N LEU A 59 11.36 -6.92 5.96
CA LEU A 59 10.68 -6.92 4.68
C LEU A 59 11.72 -6.72 3.58
N GLN A 60 11.75 -7.62 2.60
CA GLN A 60 12.72 -7.61 1.51
C GLN A 60 12.06 -7.89 0.17
N ASP A 61 12.49 -7.24 -0.90
CA ASP A 61 12.05 -7.60 -2.26
C ASP A 61 12.99 -8.62 -2.94
N HIS A 62 12.60 -9.09 -4.12
CA HIS A 62 13.42 -10.01 -4.91
C HIS A 62 14.75 -9.44 -5.43
N PHE A 63 14.96 -8.12 -5.37
CA PHE A 63 16.27 -7.52 -5.68
C PHE A 63 17.20 -7.53 -4.47
N GLY A 64 16.70 -7.92 -3.29
CA GLY A 64 17.43 -7.89 -2.03
C GLY A 64 17.30 -6.57 -1.28
N THR A 65 16.47 -5.63 -1.76
CA THR A 65 16.24 -4.35 -1.07
C THR A 65 15.48 -4.62 0.22
N GLU A 66 16.06 -4.23 1.36
CA GLU A 66 15.39 -4.26 2.65
C GLU A 66 14.67 -2.93 2.92
N TYR A 67 13.43 -3.03 3.40
CA TYR A 67 12.61 -1.88 3.74
C TYR A 67 12.76 -1.57 5.23
N THR A 68 12.83 -0.29 5.57
CA THR A 68 13.08 0.16 6.94
C THR A 68 11.77 0.40 7.67
N LEU A 69 11.58 -0.27 8.81
CA LEU A 69 10.48 -0.01 9.74
C LEU A 69 10.56 1.44 10.24
N GLN A 70 9.47 2.19 10.06
CA GLN A 70 9.34 3.59 10.48
C GLN A 70 8.49 3.70 11.75
N GLU A 71 7.35 3.03 11.75
CA GLU A 71 6.36 3.12 12.82
C GLU A 71 5.67 1.77 13.03
N SER A 72 5.25 1.51 14.26
CA SER A 72 4.42 0.37 14.63
C SER A 72 3.35 0.82 15.60
N ALA A 73 2.15 0.29 15.48
CA ALA A 73 1.12 0.47 16.49
C ALA A 73 0.16 -0.70 16.56
N THR A 74 -0.38 -0.87 17.76
CA THR A 74 -1.30 -1.95 18.10
C THR A 74 -2.66 -1.38 18.52
N VAL A 75 -3.74 -1.89 17.92
CA VAL A 75 -5.13 -1.54 18.22
C VAL A 75 -5.91 -2.82 18.43
N GLY A 76 -6.17 -3.16 19.70
CA GLY A 76 -6.64 -4.50 20.05
C GLY A 76 -5.63 -5.55 19.60
N SER A 77 -6.12 -6.65 19.01
CA SER A 77 -5.28 -7.74 18.48
C SER A 77 -4.75 -7.49 17.06
N ARG A 78 -4.73 -6.23 16.62
CA ARG A 78 -4.19 -5.81 15.31
C ARG A 78 -2.95 -4.97 15.51
N ASN A 79 -1.84 -5.40 14.92
CA ASN A 79 -0.62 -4.62 14.83
C ASN A 79 -0.41 -4.16 13.38
N LEU A 80 -0.08 -2.89 13.18
CA LEU A 80 0.24 -2.28 11.90
C LEU A 80 1.68 -1.81 11.94
N GLN A 81 2.50 -2.30 11.01
CA GLN A 81 3.89 -1.88 10.86
C GLN A 81 4.10 -1.17 9.54
N VAL A 82 4.60 0.07 9.60
CA VAL A 82 4.84 0.93 8.45
C VAL A 82 6.31 0.86 8.04
N PHE A 83 6.56 0.55 6.77
CA PHE A 83 7.90 0.49 6.20
C PHE A 83 8.07 1.51 5.07
N ALA A 84 9.31 1.98 4.88
CA ALA A 84 9.68 2.89 3.80
C ALA A 84 10.99 2.41 3.13
N PRO A 85 11.23 2.74 1.84
CA PRO A 85 10.32 3.46 0.93
C PRO A 85 9.14 2.59 0.45
N SER A 86 8.30 3.11 -0.46
CA SER A 86 7.32 2.28 -1.17
C SER A 86 8.02 1.32 -2.14
N VAL A 87 7.27 0.34 -2.66
CA VAL A 87 7.74 -0.70 -3.58
C VAL A 87 8.21 -0.07 -4.91
N PRO A 88 9.47 -0.30 -5.33
CA PRO A 88 9.98 0.15 -6.61
C PRO A 88 9.22 -0.46 -7.80
N PRO A 89 9.06 0.27 -8.92
CA PRO A 89 8.55 -0.29 -10.16
C PRO A 89 9.35 -1.54 -10.59
N GLY A 90 8.64 -2.55 -11.10
CA GLY A 90 9.27 -3.81 -11.52
C GLY A 90 9.50 -4.81 -10.40
N THR A 91 9.18 -4.49 -9.14
CA THR A 91 9.17 -5.47 -8.04
C THR A 91 8.20 -6.61 -8.33
N ARG A 92 8.66 -7.86 -8.21
CA ARG A 92 7.88 -9.08 -8.51
C ARG A 92 7.48 -9.86 -7.28
N SER A 93 8.24 -9.75 -6.20
CA SER A 93 7.87 -10.35 -4.93
C SER A 93 8.38 -9.54 -3.75
N LEU A 94 7.65 -9.67 -2.64
CA LEU A 94 8.03 -9.20 -1.32
C LEU A 94 8.05 -10.38 -0.37
N THR A 95 9.08 -10.48 0.45
CA THR A 95 9.27 -11.54 1.44
C THR A 95 9.34 -10.92 2.81
N ILE A 96 8.52 -11.42 3.73
CA ILE A 96 8.59 -11.12 5.15
C ILE A 96 9.37 -12.23 5.84
N ARG A 97 10.32 -11.84 6.69
CA ARG A 97 11.06 -12.70 7.59
C ARG A 97 10.88 -12.21 9.02
N SER A 98 10.88 -13.10 9.99
CA SER A 98 10.95 -12.70 11.40
C SER A 98 12.39 -12.37 11.76
N ALA A 99 12.59 -11.32 12.53
CA ALA A 99 13.86 -10.91 13.14
C ALA A 99 13.91 -11.20 14.65
N ASP A 100 12.89 -11.89 15.18
CA ASP A 100 12.86 -12.33 16.58
C ASP A 100 13.81 -13.51 16.81
N ASP A 101 13.97 -14.37 15.78
CA ASP A 101 14.83 -15.55 15.82
C ASP A 101 16.15 -15.31 15.09
N SER A 102 17.25 -15.90 15.57
CA SER A 102 18.62 -15.68 15.07
C SER A 102 18.80 -15.97 13.57
N ASP A 103 18.02 -16.89 13.02
CA ASP A 103 18.18 -17.39 11.66
C ASP A 103 17.35 -16.59 10.63
N GLY A 104 16.57 -15.60 11.08
CA GLY A 104 15.74 -14.80 10.20
C GLY A 104 14.69 -15.64 9.47
N ARG A 105 13.82 -16.35 10.20
CA ARG A 105 12.92 -17.36 9.62
C ARG A 105 11.98 -16.75 8.56
N PRO A 106 11.85 -17.33 7.35
CA PRO A 106 10.85 -16.92 6.38
C PRO A 106 9.43 -17.07 6.93
N VAL A 107 8.64 -16.01 6.80
CA VAL A 107 7.24 -15.95 7.24
C VAL A 107 6.33 -16.18 6.04
N VAL A 108 6.40 -15.29 5.05
CA VAL A 108 5.55 -15.34 3.86
C VAL A 108 6.21 -14.60 2.69
N THR A 109 5.94 -15.05 1.47
CA THR A 109 6.30 -14.34 0.24
C THR A 109 5.04 -14.02 -0.55
N PHE A 110 4.92 -12.77 -0.97
CA PHE A 110 3.85 -12.25 -1.80
C PHE A 110 4.33 -12.10 -3.23
N ALA A 111 3.50 -12.50 -4.19
CA ALA A 111 3.64 -12.02 -5.56
C ALA A 111 3.20 -10.56 -5.60
N VAL A 112 4.01 -9.70 -6.20
CA VAL A 112 3.68 -8.30 -6.46
C VAL A 112 3.27 -8.20 -7.93
N PRO A 113 1.99 -7.96 -8.23
CA PRO A 113 1.55 -7.72 -9.60
C PRO A 113 2.24 -6.46 -10.15
N LEU A 114 2.43 -6.42 -11.47
CA LEU A 114 2.89 -5.20 -12.13
C LEU A 114 1.95 -4.05 -11.77
N MET A 115 2.47 -3.08 -11.03
CA MET A 115 1.72 -1.89 -10.66
C MET A 115 1.86 -0.89 -11.80
N ALA A 116 0.72 -0.44 -12.35
CA ALA A 116 0.73 0.74 -13.20
C ALA A 116 1.18 1.92 -12.35
N VAL A 117 2.32 2.52 -12.70
CA VAL A 117 2.73 3.79 -12.12
C VAL A 117 1.93 4.85 -12.88
N PRO A 118 1.01 5.58 -12.23
CA PRO A 118 0.39 6.73 -12.90
C PRO A 118 1.53 7.66 -13.32
N GLU A 119 1.57 8.03 -14.61
CA GLU A 119 2.48 9.09 -15.05
C GLU A 119 2.21 10.32 -14.17
N ALA A 120 3.29 10.92 -13.66
CA ALA A 120 3.16 12.21 -12.99
C ALA A 120 2.47 13.15 -13.99
N PRO A 121 1.49 13.97 -13.57
CA PRO A 121 0.95 14.97 -14.47
C PRO A 121 2.13 15.85 -14.90
N ASP A 122 2.42 15.83 -16.20
CA ASP A 122 3.45 16.68 -16.79
C ASP A 122 3.14 18.11 -16.36
N GLY A 123 4.02 18.69 -15.55
CA GLY A 123 3.94 20.08 -15.07
C GLY A 123 4.08 21.12 -16.19
N SER A 124 3.90 20.73 -17.45
CA SER A 124 3.88 21.59 -18.64
C SER A 124 2.45 21.77 -19.16
N GLY A 125 1.50 22.06 -18.27
CA GLY A 125 0.23 22.69 -18.62
C GLY A 125 0.38 24.21 -18.64
N ALA A 126 1.23 24.72 -19.54
CA ALA A 126 1.36 26.15 -19.75
C ALA A 126 0.04 26.73 -20.31
N ALA A 127 -0.59 27.58 -19.50
CA ALA A 127 -1.53 28.64 -19.87
C ALA A 127 -2.25 28.52 -21.22
N VAL A 128 -3.45 27.92 -21.21
CA VAL A 128 -4.51 28.40 -22.09
C VAL A 128 -5.29 29.44 -21.28
N ARG A 129 -5.04 30.71 -21.59
CA ARG A 129 -5.91 31.82 -21.18
C ARG A 129 -7.24 31.61 -21.92
N ASP A 130 -8.28 31.25 -21.18
CA ASP A 130 -9.65 31.33 -21.68
C ASP A 130 -10.12 32.79 -21.47
N ASP A 131 -10.08 33.57 -22.55
CA ASP A 131 -10.80 34.85 -22.63
C ASP A 131 -12.30 34.53 -22.66
N VAL A 132 -12.92 34.50 -21.48
CA VAL A 132 -14.38 34.41 -21.34
C VAL A 132 -14.97 35.79 -21.67
N ALA A 133 -15.37 35.97 -22.93
CA ALA A 133 -16.37 36.96 -23.28
C ALA A 133 -17.77 36.35 -23.06
N GLU A 134 -18.48 36.86 -22.06
CA GLU A 134 -19.93 36.68 -21.90
C GLU A 134 -20.66 37.06 -23.18
N THR A 135 -21.66 36.26 -23.59
CA THR A 135 -23.01 36.75 -23.93
C THR A 135 -23.93 35.59 -24.32
N GLY A 136 -25.14 35.57 -23.74
CA GLY A 136 -26.34 35.27 -24.52
C GLY A 136 -26.97 33.88 -24.38
N SER A 137 -27.93 33.78 -23.46
CA SER A 137 -29.33 33.35 -23.71
C SER A 137 -29.64 32.06 -24.49
N GLU A 138 -30.32 31.17 -23.75
CA GLU A 138 -31.57 30.49 -24.11
C GLU A 138 -31.59 29.18 -24.92
N SER A 139 -32.53 28.34 -24.46
CA SER A 139 -33.29 27.28 -25.14
C SER A 139 -32.64 25.90 -25.38
N TYR A 140 -32.99 24.99 -24.46
CA TYR A 140 -33.10 23.56 -24.71
C TYR A 140 -34.20 23.30 -25.77
N GLN A 141 -33.86 22.72 -26.92
CA GLN A 141 -34.81 22.01 -27.77
C GLN A 141 -34.19 20.71 -28.31
N PRO A 142 -34.77 19.54 -27.98
CA PRO A 142 -34.51 18.31 -28.69
C PRO A 142 -35.63 18.12 -29.72
N ASP A 143 -35.32 18.17 -31.02
CA ASP A 143 -36.12 17.48 -32.04
C ASP A 143 -35.51 17.65 -33.43
N LEU A 144 -34.85 16.60 -33.93
CA LEU A 144 -34.66 16.42 -35.37
C LEU A 144 -35.00 14.97 -35.75
N ARG A 145 -36.30 14.77 -35.98
CA ARG A 145 -36.84 13.73 -36.87
C ARG A 145 -36.50 14.12 -38.33
N ARG A 146 -35.97 13.13 -39.06
CA ARG A 146 -35.64 12.95 -40.51
C ARG A 146 -36.23 13.92 -41.57
N PRO A 147 -35.58 14.09 -42.74
CA PRO A 147 -35.72 13.19 -43.92
C PRO A 147 -34.35 12.84 -44.56
N ALA A 148 -34.18 11.90 -45.51
CA ALA A 148 -35.03 11.41 -46.59
C ALA A 148 -35.00 9.88 -46.74
#